data_AF-A0A7X7N0K0-F1
#
_entry.id   AF-A0A7X7N0K0-F1
#
_cell.length_a   1.000
_cell.length_b   1.000
_cell.length_c   1.000
_cell.angle_alpha   90.00
_cell.angle_beta   90.00
_cell.angle_gamma   90.00
#
_symmetry.space_group_name_H-M   'P 1'
#
loop_
_entity.id
_entity.type
_entity.pdbx_description
1 polymer ?
#
loop_
_entity_poly.entity_id
_entity_poly.type
_entity_poly.pdbx_seq_one_letter_code
_entity_poly.pdbx_strand_id
1 'polypeptide(L)'
;VRSVQEPEKDKAMRGSKDGFVETIVFNTALIRRRIRDTNLCMRMKSVGRASKTDVVVCYMEDRVDQKFLKQLMKKIDRLDVDALTMNQESFAECIFRRKWINPFPKFKYTERPDTAAAHILEGNIIVLVDNAPQAMIMPTSIFDIVDEADDYYFPPVTGTYLRLSRFLIFLLTYFLTPTYLLLTIYPSYIPSSFDFIKITDTINIPIIYQFLILELAIDGLKLAAVNTPNMLSMPLSVMAALVLGEFSVNSGWFNSEVMLYMAFVAVANYTQSNYELGYALKFMRIITLILTAVFGIYGYIGGIILFAVSILTNRTVSNKSYLYPLIPFRAKTVFRQFFRVRLSSTEKK
;
A
#
# COMPACT_ATOMS: atom_id res chain seq x y z
N VAL A 1 22.33 -12.66 14.49
CA VAL A 1 20.86 -12.61 14.63
C VAL A 1 20.47 -11.25 15.20
N ARG A 2 19.63 -10.49 14.51
CA ARG A 2 19.17 -9.18 14.98
C ARG A 2 18.26 -9.37 16.19
N SER A 3 18.42 -8.53 17.21
CA SER A 3 17.48 -8.50 18.34
C SER A 3 16.19 -7.82 17.93
N VAL A 4 15.08 -8.14 18.61
CA VAL A 4 13.79 -7.49 18.38
C VAL A 4 13.92 -5.99 18.66
N GLN A 5 13.65 -5.18 17.64
CA GLN A 5 13.77 -3.72 17.65
C GLN A 5 12.54 -3.10 16.98
N GLU A 6 12.45 -1.77 17.04
CA GLU A 6 11.39 -1.02 16.37
C GLU A 6 11.46 -1.19 14.85
N PRO A 7 10.34 -1.55 14.19
CA PRO A 7 10.30 -1.68 12.73
C PRO A 7 10.60 -0.33 12.08
N GLU A 8 11.40 -0.33 11.02
CA GLU A 8 11.78 0.92 10.35
C GLU A 8 10.68 1.43 9.43
N LYS A 9 9.93 0.52 8.78
CA LYS A 9 8.94 0.84 7.75
C LYS A 9 7.51 0.92 8.31
N ASP A 10 7.23 0.29 9.43
CA ASP A 10 5.90 0.19 10.04
C ASP A 10 5.92 0.72 11.49
N LYS A 11 6.33 1.98 11.65
CA LYS A 11 6.48 2.63 12.96
C LYS A 11 5.12 2.95 13.57
N ALA A 12 4.95 2.62 14.84
CA ALA A 12 3.74 2.94 15.59
C ALA A 12 3.86 4.31 16.26
N MET A 13 2.88 5.20 16.05
CA MET A 13 2.75 6.41 16.87
C MET A 13 2.41 6.07 18.32
N ARG A 14 1.68 4.97 18.53
CA ARG A 14 1.28 4.45 19.84
C ARG A 14 1.09 2.94 19.77
N GLY A 15 1.50 2.23 20.81
CA GLY A 15 1.33 0.78 20.87
C GLY A 15 2.65 0.03 21.00
N SER A 16 2.66 -1.20 20.49
CA SER A 16 3.83 -2.06 20.54
C SER A 16 4.93 -1.55 19.60
N LYS A 17 6.18 -1.63 20.07
CA LYS A 17 7.37 -1.25 19.30
C LYS A 17 8.23 -2.47 18.91
N ASP A 18 7.84 -3.69 19.25
CA ASP A 18 8.53 -4.88 18.77
C ASP A 18 8.16 -5.14 17.30
N GLY A 19 9.17 -5.22 16.44
CA GLY A 19 9.05 -5.67 15.06
C GLY A 19 9.46 -7.14 14.89
N PHE A 20 9.01 -7.74 13.80
CA PHE A 20 9.54 -9.01 13.33
C PHE A 20 11.02 -8.87 12.93
N VAL A 21 11.73 -9.99 13.03
CA VAL A 21 13.15 -10.11 12.70
C VAL A 21 13.33 -11.21 11.65
N GLU A 22 14.53 -11.40 11.13
CA GLU A 22 14.79 -12.35 10.06
C GLU A 22 14.65 -13.82 10.53
N THR A 23 14.68 -14.09 11.83
CA THR A 23 14.62 -15.44 12.41
C THR A 23 13.17 -15.88 12.71
N ILE A 24 12.70 -16.91 12.01
CA ILE A 24 11.31 -17.38 12.09
C ILE A 24 10.88 -17.85 13.50
N VAL A 25 11.79 -18.44 14.27
CA VAL A 25 11.50 -18.90 15.65
C VAL A 25 11.14 -17.74 16.57
N PHE A 26 11.83 -16.60 16.43
CA PHE A 26 11.50 -15.41 17.20
C PHE A 26 10.16 -14.82 16.75
N ASN A 27 9.89 -14.81 15.45
CA ASN A 27 8.62 -14.30 14.92
C ASN A 27 7.42 -15.13 15.40
N THR A 28 7.52 -16.46 15.40
CA THR A 28 6.45 -17.32 15.94
C THR A 28 6.24 -17.11 17.44
N ALA A 29 7.30 -16.94 18.22
CA ALA A 29 7.22 -16.61 19.64
C ALA A 29 6.53 -15.25 19.90
N LEU A 30 6.82 -14.22 19.09
CA LEU A 30 6.18 -12.90 19.20
C LEU A 30 4.66 -12.95 18.96
N ILE A 31 4.20 -13.81 18.05
CA ILE A 31 2.77 -14.07 17.82
C ILE A 31 2.18 -14.86 19.00
N ARG A 32 2.84 -15.94 19.43
CA ARG A 32 2.38 -16.81 20.54
C ARG A 32 2.27 -16.05 21.87
N ARG A 33 3.16 -15.08 22.11
CA ARG A 33 3.12 -14.22 23.30
C ARG A 33 1.81 -13.42 23.39
N ARG A 34 1.23 -13.05 22.24
CA ARG A 34 -0.02 -12.29 22.13
C ARG A 34 -1.26 -13.18 22.11
N ILE A 35 -1.19 -14.30 21.39
CA ILE A 35 -2.28 -15.27 21.28
C ILE A 35 -1.92 -16.50 22.10
N ARG A 36 -2.51 -16.59 23.31
CA ARG A 36 -2.31 -17.71 24.23
C ARG A 36 -3.29 -18.86 24.06
N ASP A 37 -4.26 -18.70 23.15
CA ASP A 37 -5.28 -19.69 22.82
C ASP A 37 -4.67 -21.01 22.29
N THR A 38 -5.30 -22.14 22.58
CA THR A 38 -4.90 -23.47 22.10
C THR A 38 -5.28 -23.70 20.64
N ASN A 39 -6.25 -22.95 20.11
CA ASN A 39 -6.69 -23.03 18.72
C ASN A 39 -5.70 -22.35 17.75
N LEU A 40 -4.71 -21.62 18.25
CA LEU A 40 -3.63 -21.06 17.44
C LEU A 40 -2.78 -22.19 16.86
N CYS A 41 -2.83 -22.34 15.55
CA CYS A 41 -2.04 -23.31 14.82
C CYS A 41 -0.88 -22.63 14.09
N MET A 42 0.31 -23.19 14.22
CA MET A 42 1.52 -22.79 13.49
C MET A 42 2.08 -24.02 12.78
N ARG A 43 1.88 -24.11 11.46
CA ARG A 43 2.36 -25.24 10.64
C ARG A 43 3.63 -24.85 9.92
N MET A 44 4.73 -25.49 10.28
CA MET A 44 6.02 -25.30 9.62
C MET A 44 6.17 -26.25 8.42
N LYS A 45 6.71 -25.72 7.32
CA LYS A 45 6.96 -26.42 6.06
C LYS A 45 8.31 -25.96 5.52
N SER A 46 9.13 -26.88 5.05
CA SER A 46 10.36 -26.55 4.33
C SER A 46 10.06 -26.45 2.83
N VAL A 47 10.45 -25.35 2.19
CA VAL A 47 10.18 -25.04 0.78
C VAL A 47 11.50 -24.77 0.05
N GLY A 48 11.64 -25.33 -1.15
CA GLY A 48 12.83 -25.18 -1.99
C GLY A 48 13.76 -26.40 -1.92
N ARG A 49 14.26 -26.86 -3.08
CA ARG A 49 15.12 -28.06 -3.18
C ARG A 49 16.49 -27.85 -2.55
N ALA A 50 17.13 -26.72 -2.85
CA ALA A 50 18.45 -26.35 -2.36
C ALA A 50 18.37 -25.47 -1.12
N SER A 51 17.47 -24.47 -1.09
CA SER A 51 17.40 -23.54 0.05
C SER A 51 16.75 -24.14 1.29
N LYS A 52 15.82 -25.09 1.13
CA LYS A 52 15.05 -25.73 2.22
C LYS A 52 14.53 -24.71 3.25
N THR A 53 14.08 -23.56 2.77
CA THR A 53 13.68 -22.41 3.58
C THR A 53 12.45 -22.76 4.40
N ASP A 54 12.47 -22.47 5.69
CA ASP A 54 11.32 -22.71 6.56
C ASP A 54 10.23 -21.64 6.33
N VAL A 55 9.01 -22.13 6.14
CA VAL A 55 7.80 -21.31 5.97
C VAL A 55 6.80 -21.76 7.03
N VAL A 56 6.31 -20.81 7.83
CA VAL A 56 5.31 -21.09 8.88
C VAL A 56 3.99 -20.45 8.51
N VAL A 57 2.94 -21.28 8.47
CA VAL A 57 1.56 -20.85 8.26
C VAL A 57 0.86 -20.77 9.63
N CYS A 58 0.53 -19.55 10.05
CA CYS A 58 -0.11 -19.21 11.31
C CYS A 58 -1.60 -18.89 11.09
N TYR A 59 -2.51 -19.51 11.85
CA TYR A 59 -3.95 -19.26 11.76
C TYR A 59 -4.70 -19.74 13.03
N MET A 60 -5.96 -19.32 13.20
CA MET A 60 -6.87 -19.84 14.25
C MET A 60 -7.76 -20.96 13.67
N GLU A 61 -7.66 -22.18 14.19
CA GLU A 61 -8.34 -23.37 13.65
C GLU A 61 -9.88 -23.24 13.65
N ASP A 62 -10.45 -22.54 14.64
CA ASP A 62 -11.87 -22.32 14.83
C ASP A 62 -12.46 -21.20 13.94
N ARG A 63 -11.62 -20.27 13.45
CA ARG A 63 -12.08 -19.07 12.70
C ARG A 63 -11.68 -19.05 11.23
N VAL A 64 -10.63 -19.80 10.87
CA VAL A 64 -10.07 -19.76 9.52
C VAL A 64 -11.04 -20.32 8.47
N ASP A 65 -11.02 -19.74 7.26
CA ASP A 65 -11.68 -20.32 6.11
C ASP A 65 -10.95 -21.62 5.69
N GLN A 66 -11.45 -22.76 6.18
CA GLN A 66 -10.87 -24.08 5.97
C GLN A 66 -10.71 -24.45 4.49
N LYS A 67 -11.59 -23.95 3.60
CA LYS A 67 -11.46 -24.18 2.15
C LYS A 67 -10.24 -23.44 1.61
N PHE A 68 -10.07 -22.19 2.00
CA PHE A 68 -8.93 -21.37 1.59
C PHE A 68 -7.62 -21.90 2.17
N LEU A 69 -7.58 -22.29 3.45
CA LEU A 69 -6.41 -22.90 4.10
C LEU A 69 -5.95 -24.16 3.34
N LYS A 70 -6.87 -25.07 3.01
CA LYS A 70 -6.52 -26.30 2.25
C LYS A 70 -5.96 -25.98 0.86
N GLN A 71 -6.51 -24.99 0.18
CA GLN A 71 -5.99 -24.55 -1.12
C GLN A 71 -4.58 -23.96 -1.00
N LEU A 72 -4.34 -23.12 0.01
CA LEU A 72 -3.02 -22.53 0.27
C LEU A 72 -1.99 -23.60 0.61
N MET A 73 -2.30 -24.50 1.55
CA MET A 73 -1.42 -25.62 1.92
C MET A 73 -1.08 -26.49 0.70
N LYS A 74 -2.08 -26.84 -0.11
CA LYS A 74 -1.87 -27.61 -1.34
C LYS A 74 -1.01 -26.88 -2.38
N LYS A 75 -1.08 -25.54 -2.43
CA LYS A 75 -0.19 -24.74 -3.28
C LYS A 75 1.25 -24.79 -2.76
N ILE A 76 1.44 -24.59 -1.45
CA ILE A 76 2.77 -24.65 -0.80
C ILE A 76 3.41 -26.03 -1.03
N ASP A 77 2.66 -27.12 -0.81
CA ASP A 77 3.15 -28.48 -0.99
C ASP A 77 3.49 -28.83 -2.45
N ARG A 78 2.96 -28.08 -3.42
CA ARG A 78 3.21 -28.25 -4.86
C ARG A 78 4.30 -27.30 -5.38
N LEU A 79 4.85 -26.44 -4.53
CA LEU A 79 5.91 -25.54 -4.94
C LEU A 79 7.18 -26.36 -5.21
N ASP A 80 7.54 -26.42 -6.49
CA ASP A 80 8.76 -27.05 -6.94
C ASP A 80 9.70 -25.96 -7.48
N VAL A 81 10.54 -25.45 -6.59
CA VAL A 81 11.51 -24.37 -6.87
C VAL A 81 12.87 -24.75 -6.31
N ASP A 82 13.95 -24.33 -6.97
CA ASP A 82 15.30 -24.65 -6.51
C ASP A 82 15.63 -23.91 -5.20
N ALA A 83 15.31 -22.62 -5.10
CA ALA A 83 15.54 -21.82 -3.91
C ALA A 83 14.58 -20.63 -3.81
N LEU A 84 14.23 -20.23 -2.59
CA LEU A 84 13.56 -18.96 -2.29
C LEU A 84 14.61 -17.87 -2.02
N THR A 85 15.32 -17.43 -3.07
CA THR A 85 16.50 -16.56 -2.95
C THR A 85 16.19 -15.14 -2.48
N MET A 86 15.01 -14.61 -2.82
CA MET A 86 14.50 -13.32 -2.33
C MET A 86 13.40 -13.54 -1.28
N ASN A 87 13.59 -14.54 -0.41
CA ASN A 87 12.74 -14.85 0.74
C ASN A 87 11.23 -14.78 0.45
N GLN A 88 10.58 -13.71 0.91
CA GLN A 88 9.13 -13.55 0.91
C GLN A 88 8.57 -13.15 -0.45
N GLU A 89 9.31 -12.36 -1.23
CA GLU A 89 8.93 -11.96 -2.59
C GLU A 89 8.93 -13.16 -3.54
N SER A 90 10.00 -13.98 -3.49
CA SER A 90 10.06 -15.23 -4.26
C SER A 90 8.90 -16.16 -3.89
N PHE A 91 8.59 -16.27 -2.59
CA PHE A 91 7.47 -17.08 -2.13
C PHE A 91 6.12 -16.55 -2.65
N ALA A 92 5.90 -15.23 -2.57
CA ALA A 92 4.67 -14.58 -3.02
C ALA A 92 4.43 -14.80 -4.52
N GLU A 93 5.47 -14.68 -5.35
CA GLU A 93 5.41 -14.94 -6.80
C GLU A 93 5.07 -16.41 -7.10
N CYS A 94 5.65 -17.34 -6.34
CA CYS A 94 5.42 -18.76 -6.50
C CYS A 94 3.98 -19.18 -6.14
N ILE A 95 3.42 -18.66 -5.05
CA ILE A 95 2.04 -18.97 -4.63
C ILE A 95 1.00 -18.29 -5.54
N PHE A 96 1.33 -17.10 -6.05
CA PHE A 96 0.48 -16.34 -6.98
C PHE A 96 1.28 -15.76 -8.13
N ARG A 97 1.25 -16.46 -9.27
CA ARG A 97 1.69 -15.89 -10.54
C ARG A 97 0.85 -14.64 -10.85
N ARG A 98 1.48 -13.47 -10.79
CA ARG A 98 0.84 -12.20 -11.12
C ARG A 98 0.49 -12.21 -12.61
N LYS A 99 -0.74 -11.83 -12.95
CA LYS A 99 -1.03 -11.42 -14.33
C LYS A 99 -0.39 -10.04 -14.49
N TRP A 100 0.52 -9.91 -15.45
CA TRP A 100 1.32 -8.69 -15.69
C TRP A 100 0.49 -7.40 -15.78
N ILE A 101 -0.78 -7.52 -16.16
CA ILE A 101 -1.70 -6.40 -16.42
C ILE A 101 -2.24 -5.70 -15.16
N ASN A 102 -2.25 -6.34 -13.99
CA ASN A 102 -2.86 -5.75 -12.78
C ASN A 102 -1.81 -5.46 -11.70
N PRO A 103 -1.47 -4.17 -11.43
CA PRO A 103 -0.41 -3.81 -10.50
C PRO A 103 -0.84 -3.83 -9.03
N PHE A 104 -2.13 -4.04 -8.72
CA PHE A 104 -2.63 -3.93 -7.36
C PHE A 104 -2.17 -5.09 -6.45
N PRO A 105 -1.74 -4.79 -5.20
CA PRO A 105 -1.24 -5.79 -4.27
C PRO A 105 -2.28 -6.84 -3.91
N LYS A 106 -1.82 -8.08 -3.79
CA LYS A 106 -2.64 -9.24 -3.39
C LYS A 106 -2.40 -9.70 -1.96
N PHE A 107 -1.38 -9.15 -1.32
CA PHE A 107 -0.95 -9.48 0.02
C PHE A 107 -0.73 -8.19 0.78
N LYS A 108 -1.00 -8.23 2.08
CA LYS A 108 -0.57 -7.18 3.00
C LYS A 108 0.69 -7.67 3.71
N TYR A 109 1.68 -6.81 3.78
CA TYR A 109 2.90 -7.05 4.54
C TYR A 109 2.86 -6.23 5.83
N THR A 110 3.34 -6.80 6.92
CA THR A 110 3.46 -6.12 8.21
C THR A 110 4.79 -6.48 8.85
N GLU A 111 5.53 -5.48 9.33
CA GLU A 111 6.69 -5.71 10.20
C GLU A 111 6.24 -5.89 11.65
N ARG A 112 4.99 -5.58 11.97
CA ARG A 112 4.50 -5.61 13.35
C ARG A 112 3.81 -6.92 13.73
N PRO A 113 4.21 -7.57 14.85
CA PRO A 113 3.57 -8.79 15.36
C PRO A 113 2.19 -8.57 15.99
N ASP A 114 1.88 -7.36 16.47
CA ASP A 114 0.56 -7.00 17.00
C ASP A 114 -0.50 -7.00 15.89
N THR A 115 -0.21 -6.37 14.75
CA THR A 115 -1.05 -6.38 13.54
C THR A 115 -1.26 -7.80 13.04
N ALA A 116 -0.20 -8.61 13.03
CA ALA A 116 -0.29 -10.01 12.66
C ALA A 116 -1.21 -10.80 13.61
N ALA A 117 -1.04 -10.64 14.93
CA ALA A 117 -1.90 -11.30 15.91
C ALA A 117 -3.38 -10.88 15.77
N ALA A 118 -3.64 -9.59 15.53
CA ALA A 118 -5.00 -9.10 15.33
C ALA A 118 -5.67 -9.77 14.12
N HIS A 119 -4.97 -9.84 12.98
CA HIS A 119 -5.51 -10.48 11.78
C HIS A 119 -5.71 -12.00 11.95
N ILE A 120 -4.83 -12.69 12.70
CA ILE A 120 -5.03 -14.11 13.03
C ILE A 120 -6.33 -14.30 13.84
N LEU A 121 -6.58 -13.42 14.82
CA LEU A 121 -7.82 -13.43 15.61
C LEU A 121 -9.06 -13.10 14.77
N GLU A 122 -8.93 -12.34 13.68
CA GLU A 122 -10.00 -12.07 12.73
C GLU A 122 -10.31 -13.26 11.79
N GLY A 123 -9.49 -14.31 11.82
CA GLY A 123 -9.63 -15.50 10.97
C GLY A 123 -8.79 -15.49 9.71
N ASN A 124 -7.86 -14.54 9.57
CA ASN A 124 -6.92 -14.49 8.45
C ASN A 124 -5.77 -15.48 8.66
N ILE A 125 -5.13 -15.86 7.55
CA ILE A 125 -3.94 -16.69 7.52
C ILE A 125 -2.72 -15.80 7.39
N ILE A 126 -1.71 -16.06 8.21
CA ILE A 126 -0.42 -15.38 8.15
C ILE A 126 0.65 -16.37 7.73
N VAL A 127 1.50 -15.95 6.82
CA VAL A 127 2.67 -16.72 6.39
C VAL A 127 3.93 -15.97 6.79
N LEU A 128 4.80 -16.66 7.52
CA LEU A 128 6.15 -16.23 7.85
C LEU A 128 7.11 -17.01 6.97
N VAL A 129 8.07 -16.32 6.36
CA VAL A 129 9.16 -16.94 5.59
C VAL A 129 10.45 -16.66 6.35
N ASP A 130 11.28 -17.68 6.55
CA ASP A 130 12.56 -17.51 7.22
C ASP A 130 13.47 -16.57 6.40
N ASN A 131 14.32 -15.82 7.10
CA ASN A 131 15.12 -14.70 6.60
C ASN A 131 14.35 -13.43 6.19
N ALA A 132 13.03 -13.37 6.37
CA ALA A 132 12.24 -12.16 6.12
C ALA A 132 11.79 -11.48 7.43
N PRO A 133 12.04 -10.17 7.63
CA PRO A 133 11.59 -9.44 8.82
C PRO A 133 10.13 -8.95 8.72
N GLN A 134 9.32 -9.52 7.82
CA GLN A 134 7.93 -9.14 7.62
C GLN A 134 7.03 -10.38 7.56
N ALA A 135 5.77 -10.23 7.94
CA ALA A 135 4.75 -11.26 7.83
C ALA A 135 3.80 -10.96 6.68
N MET A 136 3.40 -12.01 5.95
CA MET A 136 2.47 -11.95 4.83
C MET A 136 1.05 -12.30 5.31
N ILE A 137 0.11 -11.37 5.20
CA ILE A 137 -1.28 -11.57 5.61
C ILE A 137 -2.15 -11.88 4.39
N MET A 138 -3.01 -12.90 4.51
CA MET A 138 -3.96 -13.29 3.47
C MET A 138 -5.22 -13.97 4.03
N PRO A 139 -6.38 -13.88 3.34
CA PRO A 139 -6.64 -13.03 2.18
C PRO A 139 -6.81 -11.56 2.61
N THR A 140 -6.46 -10.62 1.73
CA THR A 140 -6.59 -9.18 1.99
C THR A 140 -7.42 -8.51 0.90
N SER A 141 -8.28 -7.58 1.32
CA SER A 141 -9.00 -6.63 0.47
C SER A 141 -8.20 -5.32 0.34
N ILE A 142 -8.62 -4.42 -0.55
CA ILE A 142 -8.01 -3.09 -0.66
C ILE A 142 -8.14 -2.30 0.65
N PHE A 143 -9.26 -2.45 1.35
CA PHE A 143 -9.49 -1.78 2.63
C PHE A 143 -8.55 -2.30 3.71
N ASP A 144 -8.31 -3.61 3.74
CA ASP A 144 -7.35 -4.19 4.69
C ASP A 144 -5.93 -3.68 4.42
N ILE A 145 -5.57 -3.40 3.17
CA ILE A 145 -4.24 -2.88 2.79
C ILE A 145 -4.08 -1.40 3.13
N VAL A 146 -5.15 -0.61 3.03
CA VAL A 146 -5.17 0.82 3.41
C VAL A 146 -5.27 0.99 4.93
N ASP A 147 -5.90 0.05 5.64
CA ASP A 147 -6.04 0.10 7.09
C ASP A 147 -4.69 -0.11 7.80
N GLU A 148 -4.44 0.76 8.78
CA GLU A 148 -3.20 0.77 9.56
C GLU A 148 -3.47 0.43 11.03
N ALA A 149 -2.49 -0.16 11.71
CA ALA A 149 -2.65 -0.58 13.09
C ALA A 149 -2.84 0.59 14.06
N ASP A 150 -2.26 1.75 13.74
CA ASP A 150 -2.38 2.96 14.55
C ASP A 150 -3.84 3.45 14.67
N ASP A 151 -4.68 3.17 13.67
CA ASP A 151 -6.12 3.48 13.71
C ASP A 151 -6.83 2.79 14.89
N TYR A 152 -6.27 1.69 15.40
CA TYR A 152 -6.78 0.92 16.53
C TYR A 152 -6.17 1.32 17.88
N TYR A 153 -5.05 2.03 17.91
CA TYR A 153 -4.42 2.49 19.16
C TYR A 153 -4.99 3.79 19.71
N PHE A 154 -5.54 4.65 18.86
CA PHE A 154 -6.16 5.90 19.27
C PHE A 154 -7.59 5.72 19.81
N PRO A 155 -8.26 6.74 20.36
CA PRO A 155 -9.70 6.68 20.62
C PRO A 155 -10.50 6.56 19.31
N PRO A 156 -11.75 6.03 19.33
CA PRO A 156 -12.57 5.85 18.12
C PRO A 156 -12.73 7.09 17.24
N VAL A 157 -12.85 8.28 17.84
CA VAL A 157 -12.97 9.55 17.11
C VAL A 157 -11.69 9.86 16.33
N THR A 158 -10.54 9.84 17.01
CA THR A 158 -9.23 10.11 16.39
C THR A 158 -8.88 9.03 15.35
N GLY A 159 -9.13 7.75 15.63
CA GLY A 159 -8.90 6.67 14.67
C GLY A 159 -9.78 6.80 13.42
N THR A 160 -11.04 7.21 13.57
CA THR A 160 -11.93 7.48 12.43
C THR A 160 -11.43 8.66 11.60
N TYR A 161 -10.99 9.74 12.25
CA TYR A 161 -10.40 10.89 11.54
C TYR A 161 -9.17 10.50 10.72
N LEU A 162 -8.23 9.75 11.32
CA LEU A 162 -7.02 9.27 10.61
C LEU A 162 -7.39 8.40 9.40
N ARG A 163 -8.35 7.49 9.57
CA ARG A 163 -8.81 6.61 8.49
C ARG A 163 -9.48 7.36 7.35
N LEU A 164 -10.36 8.31 7.67
CA LEU A 164 -11.00 9.16 6.66
C LEU A 164 -10.00 10.06 5.95
N SER A 165 -9.03 10.62 6.69
CA SER A 165 -7.93 11.41 6.11
C SER A 165 -7.11 10.57 5.14
N ARG A 166 -6.69 9.35 5.53
CA ARG A 166 -5.92 8.43 4.66
C ARG A 166 -6.71 8.05 3.40
N PHE A 167 -8.01 7.82 3.53
CA PHE A 167 -8.88 7.54 2.39
C PHE A 167 -9.01 8.74 1.45
N LEU A 168 -9.17 9.95 2.00
CA LEU A 168 -9.22 11.20 1.22
C LEU A 168 -7.88 11.45 0.51
N ILE A 169 -6.76 11.30 1.21
CA ILE A 169 -5.41 11.42 0.64
C ILE A 169 -5.22 10.39 -0.48
N PHE A 170 -5.65 9.14 -0.29
CA PHE A 170 -5.61 8.11 -1.33
C PHE A 170 -6.37 8.52 -2.60
N LEU A 171 -7.57 9.09 -2.45
CA LEU A 171 -8.35 9.61 -3.58
C LEU A 171 -7.65 10.80 -4.25
N LEU A 172 -7.19 11.78 -3.46
CA LEU A 172 -6.50 12.95 -3.99
C LEU A 172 -5.20 12.56 -4.72
N THR A 173 -4.41 11.64 -4.17
CA THR A 173 -3.19 11.15 -4.81
C THR A 173 -3.44 10.64 -6.23
N TYR A 174 -4.58 10.02 -6.50
CA TYR A 174 -4.94 9.55 -7.84
C TYR A 174 -5.56 10.66 -8.70
N PHE A 175 -6.56 11.38 -8.19
CA PHE A 175 -7.37 12.32 -8.97
C PHE A 175 -6.73 13.69 -9.17
N LEU A 176 -5.85 14.15 -8.28
CA LEU A 176 -5.42 15.55 -8.25
C LEU A 176 -4.73 16.00 -9.54
N THR A 177 -3.68 15.31 -9.98
CA THR A 177 -2.91 15.74 -11.16
C THR A 177 -3.62 15.51 -12.49
N PRO A 178 -4.34 14.39 -12.74
CA PRO A 178 -5.11 14.26 -13.98
C PRO A 178 -6.28 15.25 -14.06
N THR A 179 -6.93 15.55 -12.93
CA THR A 179 -8.01 16.54 -12.89
C THR A 179 -7.46 17.94 -13.16
N TYR A 180 -6.32 18.29 -12.58
CA TYR A 180 -5.67 19.56 -12.85
C TYR A 180 -5.30 19.71 -14.34
N LEU A 181 -4.71 18.68 -14.95
CA LEU A 181 -4.42 18.68 -16.39
C LEU A 181 -5.68 18.90 -17.23
N LEU A 182 -6.80 18.25 -16.87
CA LEU A 182 -8.08 18.44 -17.55
C LEU A 182 -8.57 19.89 -17.43
N LEU A 183 -8.47 20.49 -16.24
CA LEU A 183 -8.88 21.88 -16.00
C LEU A 183 -8.02 22.88 -16.78
N THR A 184 -6.74 22.58 -17.02
CA THR A 184 -5.93 23.43 -17.88
C THR A 184 -6.29 23.31 -19.37
N ILE A 185 -6.71 22.13 -19.84
CA ILE A 185 -7.20 21.93 -21.21
C ILE A 185 -8.57 22.60 -21.41
N TYR A 186 -9.43 22.58 -20.38
CA TYR A 186 -10.77 23.17 -20.39
C TYR A 186 -10.96 24.21 -19.26
N PRO A 187 -10.36 25.41 -19.37
CA PRO A 187 -10.45 26.43 -18.32
C PRO A 187 -11.88 26.91 -18.02
N SER A 188 -12.83 26.67 -18.93
CA SER A 188 -14.26 26.98 -18.75
C SER A 188 -14.93 26.17 -17.64
N TYR A 189 -14.34 25.04 -17.22
CA TYR A 189 -14.86 24.25 -16.11
C TYR A 189 -14.46 24.79 -14.74
N ILE A 190 -13.55 25.76 -14.68
CA ILE A 190 -13.12 26.39 -13.43
C ILE A 190 -14.18 27.44 -13.04
N PRO A 191 -14.88 27.28 -11.90
CA PRO A 191 -15.76 28.32 -11.40
C PRO A 191 -14.95 29.58 -11.06
N SER A 192 -15.54 30.77 -11.23
CA SER A 192 -14.85 32.05 -10.98
C SER A 192 -14.24 32.16 -9.57
N SER A 193 -14.84 31.51 -8.57
CA SER A 193 -14.29 31.45 -7.20
C SER A 193 -12.95 30.70 -7.09
N PHE A 194 -12.57 29.92 -8.10
CA PHE A 194 -11.35 29.10 -8.16
C PHE A 194 -10.37 29.55 -9.24
N ASP A 195 -10.47 30.80 -9.71
CA ASP A 195 -9.60 31.33 -10.77
C ASP A 195 -8.11 31.32 -10.39
N PHE A 196 -7.76 31.31 -9.10
CA PHE A 196 -6.38 31.21 -8.61
C PHE A 196 -5.67 29.89 -9.00
N ILE A 197 -6.42 28.88 -9.47
CA ILE A 197 -5.88 27.59 -9.91
C ILE A 197 -5.33 27.69 -11.35
N LYS A 198 -5.71 28.72 -12.10
CA LYS A 198 -5.23 28.90 -13.48
C LYS A 198 -3.76 29.27 -13.48
N ILE A 199 -3.02 28.66 -14.40
CA ILE A 199 -1.63 29.02 -14.64
C ILE A 199 -1.60 30.45 -15.17
N THR A 200 -0.96 31.33 -14.41
CA THR A 200 -0.81 32.75 -14.78
C THR A 200 0.48 32.97 -15.58
N ASP A 201 1.49 32.15 -15.32
CA ASP A 201 2.80 32.22 -15.97
C ASP A 201 2.80 31.63 -17.38
N THR A 202 3.81 31.99 -18.18
CA THR A 202 4.00 31.41 -19.51
C THR A 202 4.30 29.91 -19.43
N ILE A 203 3.58 29.12 -20.21
CA ILE A 203 3.79 27.67 -20.30
C ILE A 203 4.84 27.39 -21.38
N ASN A 204 6.10 27.23 -20.98
CA ASN A 204 7.19 26.95 -21.92
C ASN A 204 7.23 25.47 -22.32
N ILE A 205 6.93 24.58 -21.38
CA ILE A 205 6.86 23.12 -21.58
C ILE A 205 5.41 22.68 -21.38
N PRO A 206 4.82 21.84 -22.26
CA PRO A 206 3.48 21.33 -22.06
C PRO A 206 3.33 20.63 -20.70
N ILE A 207 2.23 20.93 -19.99
CA ILE A 207 2.00 20.52 -18.60
C ILE A 207 2.07 19.01 -18.41
N ILE A 208 1.64 18.22 -19.40
CA ILE A 208 1.77 16.76 -19.38
C ILE A 208 3.23 16.33 -19.21
N TYR A 209 4.17 16.95 -19.94
CA TYR A 209 5.59 16.62 -19.83
C TYR A 209 6.16 17.08 -18.51
N GLN A 210 5.72 18.22 -17.99
CA GLN A 210 6.12 18.67 -16.65
C GLN A 210 5.73 17.63 -15.58
N PHE A 211 4.50 17.11 -15.60
CA PHE A 211 4.07 16.06 -14.68
C PHE A 211 4.85 14.76 -14.84
N LEU A 212 5.09 14.31 -16.08
CA LEU A 212 5.84 13.08 -16.33
C LEU A 212 7.31 13.19 -15.89
N ILE A 213 7.96 14.32 -16.15
CA ILE A 213 9.33 14.59 -15.69
C ILE A 213 9.39 14.62 -14.17
N LEU A 214 8.45 15.30 -13.50
CA LEU A 214 8.40 15.36 -12.04
C LEU A 214 8.12 13.99 -11.41
N GLU A 215 7.26 13.17 -12.00
CA GLU A 215 7.04 11.79 -11.54
C GLU A 215 8.32 10.95 -11.61
N LEU A 216 9.11 11.09 -12.68
CA LEU A 216 10.40 10.42 -12.81
C LEU A 216 11.43 11.00 -11.85
N ALA A 217 11.46 12.32 -11.67
CA ALA A 217 12.38 12.99 -10.76
C ALA A 217 12.15 12.59 -9.30
N ILE A 218 10.89 12.45 -8.87
CA ILE A 218 10.55 12.00 -7.51
C ILE A 218 11.00 10.55 -7.29
N ASP A 219 10.82 9.66 -8.26
CA ASP A 219 11.32 8.28 -8.16
C ASP A 219 12.84 8.23 -8.13
N GLY A 220 13.50 9.03 -8.97
CA GLY A 220 14.95 9.19 -8.98
C GLY A 220 15.46 9.66 -7.62
N LEU A 221 14.81 10.66 -7.02
CA LEU A 221 15.13 11.16 -5.69
C LEU A 221 14.97 10.07 -4.62
N LYS A 222 13.88 9.30 -4.68
CA LYS A 222 13.61 8.20 -3.74
C LYS A 222 14.66 7.08 -3.85
N LEU A 223 15.03 6.69 -5.07
CA LEU A 223 16.08 5.70 -5.33
C LEU A 223 17.45 6.20 -4.89
N ALA A 224 17.77 7.48 -5.14
CA ALA A 224 18.99 8.09 -4.67
C ALA A 224 19.05 8.13 -3.13
N ALA A 225 17.95 8.49 -2.46
CA ALA A 225 17.88 8.58 -1.01
C ALA A 225 18.14 7.23 -0.32
N VAL A 226 17.64 6.12 -0.86
CA VAL A 226 17.86 4.77 -0.31
C VAL A 226 19.32 4.31 -0.46
N ASN A 227 20.02 4.76 -1.50
CA ASN A 227 21.42 4.42 -1.74
C ASN A 227 22.40 5.40 -1.09
N THR A 228 21.90 6.51 -0.53
CA THR A 228 22.72 7.55 0.08
C THR A 228 22.92 7.25 1.56
N PRO A 229 24.16 7.29 2.09
CA PRO A 229 24.41 7.15 3.52
C PRO A 229 23.62 8.17 4.34
N ASN A 230 23.09 7.75 5.50
CA ASN A 230 22.24 8.59 6.36
C ASN A 230 22.84 9.98 6.67
N MET A 231 24.17 10.08 6.80
CA MET A 231 24.87 11.35 7.08
C MET A 231 24.78 12.37 5.93
N LEU A 232 24.58 11.93 4.69
CA LEU A 232 24.51 12.77 3.50
C LEU A 232 23.06 13.00 3.02
N SER A 233 22.10 12.25 3.55
CA SER A 233 20.70 12.28 3.12
C SER A 233 20.06 13.66 3.31
N MET A 234 20.26 14.30 4.46
CA MET A 234 19.65 15.61 4.74
C MET A 234 20.23 16.74 3.86
N PRO A 235 21.55 16.95 3.75
CA PRO A 235 22.11 17.98 2.85
C PRO A 235 21.70 17.78 1.39
N LEU A 236 21.72 16.55 0.88
CA LEU A 236 21.34 16.24 -0.49
C LEU A 236 19.85 16.46 -0.73
N SER A 237 18.99 16.11 0.23
CA SER A 237 17.55 16.39 0.14
C SER A 237 17.25 17.89 0.08
N VAL A 238 17.98 18.72 0.84
CA VAL A 238 17.81 20.18 0.82
C VAL A 238 18.28 20.75 -0.52
N MET A 239 19.45 20.33 -1.02
CA MET A 239 19.92 20.75 -2.34
C MET A 239 18.95 20.35 -3.45
N ALA A 240 18.44 19.11 -3.44
CA ALA A 240 17.50 18.64 -4.44
C ALA A 240 16.17 19.42 -4.40
N ALA A 241 15.67 19.76 -3.20
CA ALA A 241 14.47 20.57 -3.05
C ALA A 241 14.65 22.00 -3.62
N LEU A 242 15.80 22.64 -3.36
CA LEU A 242 16.10 23.97 -3.91
C LEU A 242 16.28 23.94 -5.43
N VAL A 243 17.00 22.94 -5.95
CA VAL A 243 17.27 22.82 -7.39
C VAL A 243 16.01 22.47 -8.18
N LEU A 244 15.27 21.46 -7.74
CA LEU A 244 14.04 21.04 -8.41
C LEU A 244 12.90 22.04 -8.19
N GLY A 245 12.89 22.75 -7.06
CA GLY A 245 11.92 23.80 -6.74
C GLY A 245 12.28 25.12 -7.41
N GLU A 246 13.08 25.91 -6.70
CA GLU A 246 13.30 27.31 -7.01
C GLU A 246 13.98 27.51 -8.36
N PHE A 247 15.09 26.82 -8.63
CA PHE A 247 15.82 27.01 -9.88
C PHE A 247 15.06 26.49 -11.11
N SER A 248 14.28 25.43 -10.95
CA SER A 248 13.55 24.87 -12.09
C SER A 248 12.29 25.66 -12.43
N VAL A 249 11.67 26.33 -11.46
CA VAL A 249 10.60 27.34 -11.73
C VAL A 249 11.19 28.60 -12.34
N ASN A 250 12.25 29.16 -11.74
CA ASN A 250 12.86 30.41 -12.21
C ASN A 250 13.45 30.31 -13.62
N SER A 251 13.91 29.11 -14.02
CA SER A 251 14.39 28.85 -15.38
C SER A 251 13.27 28.60 -16.40
N GLY A 252 12.00 28.59 -15.97
CA GLY A 252 10.84 28.38 -16.82
C GLY A 252 10.61 26.94 -17.26
N TRP A 253 11.25 25.95 -16.63
CA TRP A 253 11.01 24.53 -16.92
C TRP A 253 9.68 24.04 -16.34
N PHE A 254 9.32 24.52 -15.16
CA PHE A 254 8.08 24.15 -14.48
C PHE A 254 7.28 25.38 -14.06
N ASN A 255 5.96 25.25 -14.12
CA ASN A 255 5.06 26.23 -13.53
C ASN A 255 4.90 25.97 -12.03
N SER A 256 4.80 27.05 -11.24
CA SER A 256 4.69 27.00 -9.78
C SER A 256 3.51 26.14 -9.30
N GLU A 257 2.39 26.20 -10.02
CA GLU A 257 1.18 25.44 -9.71
C GLU A 257 1.39 23.94 -9.93
N VAL A 258 2.04 23.55 -11.04
CA VAL A 258 2.36 22.14 -11.34
C VAL A 258 3.27 21.55 -10.26
N MET A 259 4.27 22.34 -9.83
CA MET A 259 5.15 21.98 -8.72
C MET A 259 4.40 21.78 -7.41
N LEU A 260 3.44 22.66 -7.09
CA LEU A 260 2.61 22.54 -5.89
C LEU A 260 1.81 21.23 -5.89
N TYR A 261 1.13 20.90 -6.99
CA TYR A 261 0.34 19.67 -7.08
C TYR A 261 1.22 18.43 -7.00
N MET A 262 2.41 18.45 -7.61
CA MET A 262 3.36 17.34 -7.51
C MET A 262 3.98 17.21 -6.12
N ALA A 263 4.25 18.32 -5.43
CA ALA A 263 4.71 18.30 -4.04
C ALA A 263 3.66 17.63 -3.14
N PHE A 264 2.37 17.95 -3.33
CA PHE A 264 1.30 17.26 -2.62
C PHE A 264 1.31 15.75 -2.91
N VAL A 265 1.37 15.33 -4.18
CA VAL A 265 1.42 13.90 -4.55
C VAL A 265 2.64 13.20 -3.94
N ALA A 266 3.80 13.85 -3.95
CA ALA A 266 5.03 13.33 -3.36
C ALA A 266 4.86 13.06 -1.86
N VAL A 267 4.32 14.03 -1.10
CA VAL A 267 4.05 13.90 0.34
C VAL A 267 2.96 12.85 0.61
N ALA A 268 1.88 12.87 -0.18
CA ALA A 268 0.76 11.97 -0.03
C ALA A 268 1.12 10.49 -0.28
N ASN A 269 2.13 10.22 -1.12
CA ASN A 269 2.64 8.86 -1.30
C ASN A 269 3.28 8.29 -0.03
N TYR A 270 3.82 9.12 0.88
CA TYR A 270 4.37 8.65 2.16
C TYR A 270 3.29 8.25 3.17
N THR A 271 2.04 8.66 2.96
CA THR A 271 0.90 8.23 3.80
C THR A 271 0.51 6.77 3.52
N GLN A 272 1.02 6.17 2.44
CA GLN A 272 0.67 4.81 2.05
C GLN A 272 1.65 3.80 2.65
N SER A 273 1.15 2.97 3.58
CA SER A 273 1.97 1.98 4.28
C SER A 273 2.43 0.82 3.39
N ASN A 274 1.81 0.62 2.21
CA ASN A 274 2.19 -0.43 1.26
C ASN A 274 2.76 0.15 -0.05
N TYR A 275 4.04 -0.15 -0.31
CA TYR A 275 4.75 0.26 -1.53
C TYR A 275 4.08 -0.21 -2.82
N GLU A 276 3.56 -1.44 -2.86
CA GLU A 276 2.92 -1.99 -4.05
C GLU A 276 1.63 -1.23 -4.39
N LEU A 277 0.87 -0.81 -3.36
CA LEU A 277 -0.32 0.00 -3.56
C LEU A 277 0.03 1.38 -4.13
N GLY A 278 1.10 2.00 -3.64
CA GLY A 278 1.54 3.29 -4.14
C GLY A 278 2.04 3.29 -5.56
N TYR A 279 2.80 2.28 -5.95
CA TYR A 279 3.18 2.12 -7.36
C TYR A 279 1.99 1.77 -8.24
N ALA A 280 1.03 0.96 -7.76
CA ALA A 280 -0.20 0.68 -8.51
C ALA A 280 -1.00 1.97 -8.79
N LEU A 281 -1.16 2.84 -7.79
CA LEU A 281 -1.81 4.14 -7.97
C LEU A 281 -1.02 5.05 -8.91
N LYS A 282 0.30 5.11 -8.77
CA LYS A 282 1.17 5.89 -9.65
C LYS A 282 1.01 5.47 -11.11
N PHE A 283 1.08 4.18 -11.41
CA PHE A 283 0.93 3.69 -12.79
C PHE A 283 -0.46 4.02 -13.36
N MET A 284 -1.52 3.84 -12.57
CA MET A 284 -2.88 4.20 -13.00
C MET A 284 -3.02 5.71 -13.21
N ARG A 285 -2.40 6.53 -12.38
CA ARG A 285 -2.35 7.99 -12.52
C ARG A 285 -1.62 8.41 -13.78
N ILE A 286 -0.45 7.83 -14.08
CA ILE A 286 0.31 8.10 -15.30
C ILE A 286 -0.50 7.71 -16.54
N ILE A 287 -1.14 6.54 -16.54
CA ILE A 287 -2.02 6.12 -17.64
C ILE A 287 -3.15 7.13 -17.83
N THR A 288 -3.77 7.59 -16.74
CA THR A 288 -4.86 8.58 -16.79
C THR A 288 -4.38 9.94 -17.27
N LEU A 289 -3.18 10.38 -16.88
CA LEU A 289 -2.55 11.60 -17.39
C LEU A 289 -2.35 11.54 -18.91
N ILE A 290 -1.78 10.43 -19.40
CA ILE A 290 -1.54 10.23 -20.84
C ILE A 290 -2.87 10.20 -21.60
N LEU A 291 -3.86 9.45 -21.12
CA LEU A 291 -5.18 9.41 -21.75
C LEU A 291 -5.85 10.79 -21.78
N THR A 292 -5.77 11.55 -20.68
CA THR A 292 -6.32 12.90 -20.58
C THR A 292 -5.62 13.86 -21.54
N ALA A 293 -4.31 13.75 -21.71
CA ALA A 293 -3.54 14.57 -22.65
C ALA A 293 -3.92 14.30 -24.11
N VAL A 294 -4.20 13.04 -24.48
CA VAL A 294 -4.51 12.64 -25.87
C VAL A 294 -5.98 12.85 -26.22
N PHE A 295 -6.91 12.49 -25.32
CA PHE A 295 -8.34 12.45 -25.59
C PHE A 295 -9.16 13.46 -24.77
N GLY A 296 -8.52 14.36 -24.02
CA GLY A 296 -9.18 15.35 -23.18
C GLY A 296 -10.12 14.71 -22.16
N ILE A 297 -11.37 15.18 -22.13
CA ILE A 297 -12.39 14.71 -21.18
C ILE A 297 -12.74 13.22 -21.35
N TYR A 298 -12.77 12.71 -22.58
CA TYR A 298 -13.05 11.29 -22.84
C TYR A 298 -11.91 10.41 -22.33
N GLY A 299 -10.67 10.89 -22.43
CA GLY A 299 -9.49 10.22 -21.89
C GLY A 299 -9.50 10.18 -20.36
N TYR A 300 -9.86 11.28 -19.73
CA TYR A 300 -10.02 11.36 -18.27
C TYR A 300 -11.07 10.36 -17.76
N ILE A 301 -12.27 10.36 -18.36
CA ILE A 301 -13.34 9.42 -18.02
C ILE A 301 -12.88 7.97 -18.29
N GLY A 302 -12.24 7.73 -19.44
CA GLY A 302 -11.69 6.41 -19.79
C GLY A 302 -10.66 5.91 -18.78
N GLY A 303 -9.76 6.77 -18.30
CA GLY A 303 -8.78 6.44 -17.26
C GLY A 303 -9.44 6.09 -15.91
N ILE A 304 -10.48 6.83 -15.51
CA ILE A 304 -11.26 6.52 -14.31
C ILE A 304 -11.96 5.16 -14.43
N ILE A 305 -12.59 4.89 -15.58
CA ILE A 305 -13.22 3.60 -15.84
C ILE A 305 -12.18 2.48 -15.80
N LEU A 306 -11.01 2.68 -16.43
CA LEU A 306 -9.92 1.70 -16.42
C LEU A 306 -9.41 1.42 -15.00
N PHE A 307 -9.26 2.46 -14.18
CA PHE A 307 -8.92 2.32 -12.77
C PHE A 307 -9.98 1.52 -12.00
N ALA A 308 -11.25 1.87 -12.15
CA ALA A 308 -12.36 1.16 -11.51
C ALA A 308 -12.41 -0.31 -11.94
N VAL A 309 -12.29 -0.59 -13.24
CA VAL A 309 -12.27 -1.95 -13.81
C VAL A 309 -11.07 -2.74 -13.31
N SER A 310 -9.88 -2.12 -13.21
CA SER A 310 -8.68 -2.79 -12.70
C SER A 310 -8.86 -3.24 -11.24
N ILE A 311 -9.51 -2.43 -10.41
CA ILE A 311 -9.82 -2.79 -9.03
C ILE A 311 -10.92 -3.85 -8.96
N LEU A 312 -12.00 -3.70 -9.74
CA LEU A 312 -13.13 -4.64 -9.78
C LEU A 312 -12.73 -6.03 -10.27
N THR A 313 -11.87 -6.08 -11.28
CA THR A 313 -11.39 -7.33 -11.90
C THR A 313 -10.27 -7.95 -11.07
N ASN A 314 -9.66 -7.19 -10.14
CA ASN A 314 -8.72 -7.77 -9.21
C ASN A 314 -9.48 -8.69 -8.24
N ARG A 315 -9.20 -9.99 -8.30
CA ARG A 315 -9.68 -10.94 -7.30
C ARG A 315 -8.60 -11.14 -6.26
N THR A 316 -9.01 -11.15 -5.00
CA THR A 316 -8.14 -11.53 -3.89
C THR A 316 -7.58 -12.93 -4.09
N VAL A 317 -6.56 -13.26 -3.30
CA VAL A 317 -5.94 -14.57 -3.17
C VAL A 317 -6.96 -15.69 -2.89
N SER A 318 -8.05 -15.38 -2.17
CA SER A 318 -9.16 -16.30 -1.86
C SER A 318 -10.25 -16.34 -2.95
N ASN A 319 -10.04 -15.69 -4.11
CA ASN A 319 -11.04 -15.45 -5.15
C ASN A 319 -12.26 -14.61 -4.72
N LYS A 320 -12.22 -14.01 -3.52
CA LYS A 320 -13.19 -13.01 -3.07
C LYS A 320 -12.92 -11.67 -3.76
N SER A 321 -13.94 -10.81 -3.83
CA SER A 321 -13.81 -9.45 -4.40
C SER A 321 -12.76 -8.64 -3.65
N TYR A 322 -11.87 -7.96 -4.37
CA TYR A 322 -10.87 -7.06 -3.78
C TYR A 322 -11.49 -5.83 -3.12
N LEU A 323 -12.73 -5.49 -3.52
CA LEU A 323 -13.56 -4.43 -2.95
C LEU A 323 -14.48 -4.92 -1.83
N TYR A 324 -14.32 -6.14 -1.30
CA TYR A 324 -15.07 -6.53 -0.11
C TYR A 324 -14.76 -5.56 1.04
N PRO A 325 -15.75 -5.00 1.77
CA PRO A 325 -17.19 -5.32 1.80
C PRO A 325 -18.11 -4.41 0.96
N LEU A 326 -17.60 -3.54 0.09
CA LEU A 326 -18.43 -2.78 -0.86
C LEU A 326 -19.08 -3.69 -1.91
N ILE A 327 -18.38 -4.73 -2.33
CA ILE A 327 -18.90 -5.71 -3.30
C ILE A 327 -18.60 -7.11 -2.78
N PRO A 328 -19.60 -7.92 -2.39
CA PRO A 328 -21.02 -7.58 -2.22
C PRO A 328 -21.26 -6.58 -1.08
N PHE A 329 -22.15 -5.61 -1.28
CA PHE A 329 -22.40 -4.52 -0.33
C PHE A 329 -22.93 -5.03 1.00
N ARG A 330 -22.17 -4.85 2.07
CA ARG A 330 -22.58 -5.15 3.44
C ARG A 330 -22.50 -3.88 4.29
N ALA A 331 -23.62 -3.16 4.39
CA ALA A 331 -23.71 -1.87 5.08
C ALA A 331 -23.07 -1.88 6.49
N LYS A 332 -23.34 -2.93 7.29
CA LYS A 332 -22.77 -3.06 8.66
C LYS A 332 -21.25 -3.20 8.65
N THR A 333 -20.67 -3.90 7.68
CA THR A 333 -19.21 -4.10 7.58
C THR A 333 -18.55 -2.86 6.98
N VAL A 334 -19.16 -2.24 5.96
CA VAL A 334 -18.70 -0.96 5.39
C VAL A 334 -18.67 0.13 6.47
N PHE A 335 -19.73 0.25 7.27
CA PHE A 335 -19.78 1.23 8.36
C PHE A 335 -18.65 1.00 9.38
N ARG A 336 -18.34 -0.25 9.72
CA ARG A 336 -17.19 -0.58 10.60
C ARG A 336 -15.83 -0.33 9.94
N GLN A 337 -15.76 -0.43 8.61
CA GLN A 337 -14.56 -0.11 7.86
C GLN A 337 -14.29 1.39 7.86
N PHE A 338 -15.31 2.25 7.71
CA PHE A 338 -15.10 3.70 7.71
C PHE A 338 -15.11 4.33 9.09
N PHE A 339 -16.00 3.87 9.98
CA PHE A 339 -16.16 4.39 11.33
C PHE A 339 -15.70 3.37 12.35
N ARG A 340 -14.77 3.78 13.22
CA ARG A 340 -14.35 2.93 14.30
C ARG A 340 -15.43 2.89 15.38
N VAL A 341 -15.94 1.69 15.63
CA VAL A 341 -16.86 1.43 16.75
C VAL A 341 -16.05 0.93 17.95
N ARG A 342 -16.48 1.27 19.18
CA ARG A 342 -15.88 0.74 20.40
C ARG A 342 -15.97 -0.79 20.39
N LEU A 343 -14.90 -1.47 20.80
CA LEU A 343 -14.94 -2.91 21.03
C LEU A 343 -16.00 -3.17 22.10
N SER A 344 -17.15 -3.72 21.71
CA SER A 344 -18.17 -4.16 22.65
C SER A 344 -17.65 -5.40 23.35
N SER A 345 -17.79 -5.47 24.68
CA SER A 345 -17.34 -6.61 25.49
C SER A 345 -18.06 -7.92 25.15
N THR A 346 -19.08 -7.89 24.29
CA THR A 346 -20.01 -8.99 24.03
C THR A 346 -20.01 -9.52 22.59
N GLU A 347 -19.15 -9.02 21.68
CA GLU A 347 -19.08 -9.58 20.32
C GLU A 347 -18.24 -10.87 20.29
N LYS A 348 -18.84 -11.99 20.69
CA LYS A 348 -18.44 -13.30 20.17
C LYS A 348 -18.88 -13.36 18.70
N LYS A 349 -17.91 -13.30 17.78
CA LYS A 349 -18.13 -13.59 16.37
C LYS A 349 -18.14 -15.10 16.13
#